data_AF-A0A2E2V9K0-F1
#
_entry.id   AF-A0A2E2V9K0-F1
#
_cell.length_a   1.000
_cell.length_b   1.000
_cell.length_c   1.000
_cell.angle_alpha   90.00
_cell.angle_beta   90.00
_cell.angle_gamma   90.00
#
_symmetry.space_group_name_H-M   'P 1'
#
loop_
_entity.id
_entity.type
_entity.pdbx_description
1 polymer ?
#
loop_
_entity_poly.entity_id
_entity_poly.type
_entity_poly.pdbx_seq_one_letter_code
_entity_poly.pdbx_strand_id
1 'polypeptide(L)'
;MDKITDYLSTINLSKNRIFIKYLNLLKKKSKNVSNISANKLEIEKLKLDLMKLYYRLGKYISKKNYNENISDFSYDEEYLSINKKINKLKTYIKKIKI
;
A
#
# COMPACT_ATOMS: atom_id res chain seq x y z
N MET A 1 25.81 -38.73 6.49
CA MET A 1 25.87 -37.36 7.05
C MET A 1 27.11 -36.71 6.51
N ASP A 2 26.96 -35.59 5.80
CA ASP A 2 28.04 -34.97 5.03
C ASP A 2 29.10 -34.35 5.95
N LYS A 3 30.38 -34.59 5.70
CA LYS A 3 31.50 -34.01 6.48
C LYS A 3 31.42 -32.49 6.63
N ILE A 4 30.74 -31.84 5.68
CA ILE A 4 30.48 -30.40 5.68
C ILE A 4 29.52 -30.02 6.81
N THR A 5 28.46 -30.79 7.04
CA THR A 5 27.49 -30.51 8.13
C THR A 5 28.11 -30.73 9.50
N ASP A 6 29.00 -31.72 9.63
CA ASP A 6 29.76 -31.98 10.87
C ASP A 6 30.79 -30.87 11.15
N TYR A 7 31.47 -30.35 10.13
CA TYR A 7 32.39 -29.22 10.31
C TYR A 7 31.64 -27.94 10.72
N LEU A 8 30.51 -27.65 10.07
CA LEU A 8 29.70 -26.47 10.37
C LEU A 8 29.08 -26.51 11.77
N SER A 9 28.76 -27.70 12.30
CA SER A 9 28.21 -27.86 13.65
C SER A 9 29.22 -27.57 14.76
N THR A 10 30.53 -27.72 14.48
CA THR A 10 31.62 -27.39 15.43
C THR A 10 31.93 -25.89 15.51
N ILE A 11 31.55 -25.11 14.49
CA ILE A 11 31.76 -23.66 14.49
C ILE A 11 30.70 -23.01 15.37
N ASN A 12 31.12 -22.48 16.51
CA ASN A 12 30.23 -21.76 17.42
C ASN A 12 29.92 -20.34 16.89
N LEU A 13 29.16 -20.29 15.80
CA LEU A 13 28.72 -19.08 15.08
C LEU A 13 28.10 -18.04 16.01
N SER A 14 27.42 -18.49 17.07
CA SER A 14 26.78 -17.65 18.09
C SER A 14 27.74 -16.82 18.95
N LYS A 15 29.04 -17.15 18.98
CA LYS A 15 30.09 -16.41 19.72
C LYS A 15 30.97 -15.55 18.81
N ASN A 16 30.83 -15.67 17.50
CA ASN A 16 31.65 -14.93 16.54
C ASN A 16 31.09 -13.51 16.34
N ARG A 17 31.77 -12.51 16.92
CA ARG A 17 31.36 -11.09 16.86
C ARG A 17 31.19 -10.55 15.44
N ILE A 18 32.00 -11.01 14.50
CA ILE A 18 31.93 -10.60 13.08
C ILE A 18 30.66 -11.16 12.46
N PHE A 19 30.36 -12.44 12.69
CA PHE A 19 29.14 -13.09 12.21
C PHE A 19 27.87 -12.44 12.78
N ILE A 20 27.84 -12.14 14.09
CA ILE A 20 26.73 -11.43 14.74
C ILE A 20 26.53 -10.03 14.11
N LYS A 21 27.62 -9.32 13.80
CA LYS A 21 27.57 -8.01 13.14
C LYS A 21 26.91 -8.12 11.75
N TYR A 22 27.30 -9.11 10.94
CA TYR A 22 26.68 -9.34 9.63
C TYR A 22 25.20 -9.76 9.74
N LEU A 23 24.86 -10.66 10.66
CA LEU A 23 23.45 -11.02 10.93
C LEU A 23 22.62 -9.80 11.33
N ASN A 24 23.15 -8.91 12.17
CA ASN A 24 22.45 -7.69 12.57
C ASN A 24 22.29 -6.70 11.41
N LEU A 25 23.27 -6.59 10.51
CA LEU A 25 23.15 -5.80 9.29
C LEU A 25 22.08 -6.37 8.35
N LEU A 26 22.03 -7.70 8.20
CA LEU A 26 21.00 -8.39 7.40
C LEU A 26 19.61 -8.21 8.01
N LYS A 27 19.45 -8.38 9.34
CA LYS A 27 18.19 -8.12 10.06
C LYS A 27 17.73 -6.67 9.92
N LYS A 28 18.66 -5.71 9.97
CA LYS A 28 18.35 -4.29 9.75
C LYS A 28 17.91 -4.03 8.30
N LYS A 29 18.63 -4.58 7.32
CA LYS A 29 18.25 -4.47 5.90
C LYS A 29 16.91 -5.14 5.60
N SER A 30 16.64 -6.33 6.13
CA SER A 30 15.36 -7.03 5.91
C SER A 30 14.19 -6.27 6.52
N LYS A 31 14.35 -5.72 7.73
CA LYS A 31 13.35 -4.85 8.37
C LYS A 31 13.08 -3.58 7.55
N ASN A 32 14.12 -3.00 6.95
CA ASN A 32 13.95 -1.84 6.07
C ASN A 32 13.18 -2.21 4.79
N VAL A 33 13.50 -3.35 4.16
CA VAL A 33 12.79 -3.83 2.96
C VAL A 33 11.33 -4.17 3.27
N SER A 34 11.04 -4.82 4.40
CA SER A 34 9.66 -5.12 4.80
C SER A 34 8.85 -3.83 4.99
N ASN A 35 9.42 -2.82 5.63
CA ASN A 35 8.74 -1.54 5.83
C ASN A 35 8.50 -0.80 4.51
N ILE A 36 9.48 -0.78 3.60
CA ILE A 36 9.31 -0.19 2.26
C ILE A 36 8.20 -0.91 1.49
N SER A 37 8.15 -2.25 1.57
CA SER A 37 7.12 -3.04 0.90
C SER A 37 5.71 -2.80 1.49
N ALA A 38 5.60 -2.67 2.81
CA ALA A 38 4.34 -2.39 3.49
C ALA A 38 3.79 -1.01 3.09
N ASN A 39 4.65 0.02 3.09
CA ASN A 39 4.27 1.36 2.65
C ASN A 39 3.82 1.38 1.19
N LYS A 40 4.50 0.63 0.31
CA LYS A 40 4.11 0.52 -1.10
C LYS A 40 2.75 -0.16 -1.27
N LEU A 41 2.50 -1.24 -0.53
CA LEU A 41 1.19 -1.93 -0.53
C LEU A 41 0.07 -1.03 -0.03
N GLU A 42 0.32 -0.24 1.00
CA GLU A 42 -0.65 0.73 1.52
C GLU A 42 -0.99 1.79 0.46
N ILE A 43 0.03 2.35 -0.22
CA ILE A 43 -0.19 3.30 -1.32
C ILE A 43 -1.01 2.68 -2.46
N GLU A 44 -0.70 1.44 -2.87
CA GLU A 44 -1.47 0.75 -3.92
C GLU A 44 -2.92 0.46 -3.48
N LYS A 45 -3.14 0.09 -2.22
CA LYS A 45 -4.49 -0.07 -1.66
C LYS A 45 -5.28 1.23 -1.74
N LEU A 46 -4.67 2.36 -1.36
CA LEU A 46 -5.30 3.68 -1.43
C LEU A 46 -5.63 4.08 -2.88
N LYS A 47 -4.76 3.76 -3.85
CA LYS A 47 -5.04 3.98 -5.27
C LYS A 47 -6.23 3.14 -5.76
N LEU A 48 -6.32 1.87 -5.36
CA LEU A 48 -7.45 1.00 -5.69
C LEU A 48 -8.76 1.55 -5.11
N ASP A 49 -8.74 2.03 -3.87
CA ASP A 49 -9.94 2.63 -3.26
C ASP A 49 -10.35 3.93 -3.97
N LEU A 50 -9.39 4.73 -4.43
CA LEU A 50 -9.66 5.90 -5.28
C LEU A 50 -10.31 5.50 -6.61
N MET A 51 -9.81 4.44 -7.25
CA MET A 51 -10.37 3.92 -8.49
C MET A 51 -11.82 3.44 -8.30
N LYS A 52 -12.12 2.74 -7.20
CA LYS A 52 -13.50 2.32 -6.87
C LYS A 52 -14.43 3.51 -6.71
N LEU A 53 -13.98 4.60 -6.08
CA LEU A 53 -14.77 5.82 -5.94
C LEU A 53 -15.08 6.48 -7.29
N TYR A 54 -14.10 6.55 -8.20
CA TYR A 54 -14.32 7.06 -9.56
C TYR A 54 -15.30 6.18 -10.35
N TYR A 55 -15.16 4.86 -10.25
CA TYR A 55 -16.11 3.93 -10.88
C TYR A 55 -17.53 4.14 -10.35
N ARG A 56 -17.68 4.28 -9.02
CA ARG A 56 -18.99 4.58 -8.41
C ARG A 56 -19.56 5.90 -8.91
N LEU A 57 -18.75 6.94 -9.00
CA LEU A 57 -19.17 8.25 -9.53
C LEU A 57 -19.65 8.14 -10.97
N GLY A 58 -18.87 7.51 -11.84
CA GLY A 58 -19.22 7.31 -13.25
C GLY A 58 -20.53 6.53 -13.40
N LYS A 59 -20.68 5.43 -12.64
CA LYS A 59 -21.92 4.63 -12.62
C LYS A 59 -23.13 5.43 -12.13
N TYR A 60 -22.94 6.29 -11.14
CA TYR A 60 -24.00 7.16 -10.62
C TYR A 60 -24.47 8.14 -11.68
N ILE A 61 -23.54 8.90 -12.27
CA ILE A 61 -23.80 9.88 -13.32
C ILE A 61 -24.47 9.22 -14.52
N SER A 62 -23.92 8.09 -15.00
CA SER A 62 -24.48 7.40 -16.17
C SER A 62 -25.90 6.93 -15.92
N LYS A 63 -26.20 6.41 -14.71
CA LYS A 63 -27.54 5.97 -14.35
C LYS A 63 -28.52 7.15 -14.29
N LYS A 64 -28.12 8.25 -13.66
CA LYS A 64 -28.93 9.47 -13.55
C LYS A 64 -29.20 10.11 -14.91
N ASN A 65 -28.19 10.17 -15.77
CA ASN A 65 -28.33 10.67 -17.12
C ASN A 65 -29.23 9.77 -17.97
N TYR A 66 -29.03 8.45 -17.95
CA TYR A 66 -29.81 7.53 -18.77
C TYR A 66 -31.28 7.42 -18.33
N ASN A 67 -31.54 7.37 -17.02
CA ASN A 67 -32.91 7.16 -16.51
C ASN A 67 -33.71 8.44 -16.33
N GLU A 68 -33.05 9.54 -15.95
CA GLU A 68 -33.72 10.78 -15.51
C GLU A 68 -33.34 11.98 -16.40
N ASN A 69 -32.50 11.79 -17.42
CA ASN A 69 -31.96 12.83 -18.30
C ASN A 69 -31.30 14.00 -17.54
N ILE A 70 -30.80 13.73 -16.33
CA ILE A 70 -30.10 14.71 -15.50
C ILE A 70 -28.68 14.88 -16.03
N SER A 71 -28.27 16.13 -16.22
CA SER A 71 -26.92 16.53 -16.62
C SER A 71 -26.28 17.52 -15.65
N ASP A 72 -27.09 18.24 -14.87
CA ASP A 72 -26.62 19.12 -13.79
C ASP A 72 -26.70 18.40 -12.43
N PHE A 73 -25.56 18.35 -11.75
CA PHE A 73 -25.39 17.70 -10.44
C PHE A 73 -25.03 18.69 -9.33
N SER A 74 -25.17 20.00 -9.57
CA SER A 74 -24.72 21.06 -8.66
C SER A 74 -25.36 20.97 -7.26
N TYR A 75 -26.58 20.44 -7.18
CA TYR A 75 -27.34 20.26 -5.93
C TYR A 75 -27.55 18.78 -5.56
N ASP A 76 -26.91 17.86 -6.27
CA ASP A 76 -27.06 16.43 -6.01
C ASP A 76 -26.17 16.00 -4.83
N GLU A 77 -26.80 15.66 -3.71
CA GLU A 77 -26.09 15.33 -2.47
C GLU A 77 -25.19 14.10 -2.60
N GLU A 78 -25.61 13.08 -3.36
CA GLU A 78 -24.82 11.86 -3.53
C GLU A 78 -23.58 12.13 -4.40
N TYR A 79 -23.75 12.88 -5.50
CA TYR A 79 -22.65 13.35 -6.34
C TYR A 79 -21.64 14.18 -5.52
N LEU A 80 -22.12 15.16 -4.75
CA LEU A 80 -21.27 16.00 -3.89
C LEU A 80 -20.53 15.16 -2.84
N SER A 81 -21.22 14.18 -2.24
CA SER A 81 -20.64 13.27 -1.24
C SER A 81 -19.54 12.38 -1.83
N ILE A 82 -19.75 11.79 -3.01
CA ILE A 82 -18.75 10.97 -3.69
C ILE A 82 -17.53 11.82 -4.07
N ASN A 83 -17.74 13.02 -4.63
CA ASN A 83 -16.66 13.94 -4.96
C ASN A 83 -15.85 14.37 -3.73
N LYS A 84 -16.52 14.66 -2.60
CA LYS A 84 -15.84 14.98 -1.35
C LYS A 84 -14.94 13.84 -0.87
N LYS A 85 -15.39 12.58 -1.00
CA LYS A 85 -14.58 11.39 -0.66
C LYS A 85 -13.37 11.25 -1.59
N ILE A 86 -13.56 11.43 -2.90
CA ILE A 86 -12.48 11.43 -3.90
C ILE A 86 -11.43 12.48 -3.55
N ASN A 87 -11.84 13.72 -3.30
CA ASN A 87 -10.94 14.82 -3.00
C ASN A 87 -10.17 14.61 -1.69
N LYS A 88 -10.83 14.13 -0.64
CA LYS A 88 -10.17 13.75 0.62
C LYS A 88 -9.10 12.68 0.38
N LEU A 89 -9.44 11.61 -0.34
CA LEU A 89 -8.51 10.50 -0.58
C LEU A 89 -7.34 10.91 -1.47
N LYS A 90 -7.58 11.71 -2.52
CA LYS A 90 -6.51 12.31 -3.34
C LYS A 90 -5.56 13.16 -2.50
N THR A 91 -6.10 13.98 -1.62
CA THR A 91 -5.30 14.84 -0.73
C THR A 91 -4.45 14.01 0.22
N TYR A 92 -5.02 12.95 0.78
CA TYR A 92 -4.32 12.03 1.67
C TYR A 92 -3.18 11.29 0.95
N ILE A 93 -3.44 10.71 -0.22
CA ILE A 93 -2.40 10.04 -1.03
C ILE A 93 -1.28 11.03 -1.40
N LYS A 94 -1.61 12.28 -1.74
CA LYS A 94 -0.61 13.31 -2.05
C LYS A 94 0.27 13.61 -0.84
N LYS A 95 -0.29 13.65 0.37
CA LYS A 95 0.47 13.87 1.62
C LYS A 95 1.39 12.71 1.97
N ILE A 96 1.04 11.47 1.62
CA ILE A 96 1.88 10.28 1.89
C ILE A 96 3.03 10.14 0.87
N LYS A 97 2.84 10.65 -0.36
CA LYS A 97 3.86 10.57 -1.42
C LYS A 97 4.99 11.61 -1.27
N ILE A 98 4.79 12.65 -0.46
CA ILE A 98 5.81 13.65 -0.09
C ILE A 98 6.55 13.12 1.14
#